data_AF-A0A3E1ES85-F1
#
_entry.id   AF-A0A3E1ES85-F1
#
_cell.length_a   1.000
_cell.length_b   1.000
_cell.length_c   1.000
_cell.angle_alpha   90.00
_cell.angle_beta   90.00
_cell.angle_gamma   90.00
#
_symmetry.space_group_name_H-M   'P 1'
#
loop_
_entity.id
_entity.type
_entity.pdbx_description
1 polymer ?
#
loop_
_entity_poly.entity_id
_entity_poly.type
_entity_poly.pdbx_seq_one_letter_code
_entity_poly.pdbx_strand_id
1 'polypeptide(L)'
;MTFIDLFEFVFRFAMGASSMATWIWVAITLIFFIFLIGSLWGKAWNKDWSLTRHGGFLAMILFFAFSAALAVFNLRTIARMEDWFKEQRTTLPQAIADSGRLKRSVIVETWNRLEPKKDQQELTSPDQSGDQVRLNTSEDAVVLASVAAEEARGALRTKPPFAFGAPLDTKSPGDIASETVDSLKLDPSAFPRTVSSQNEWTTTAATIQVNHALDTAEGLLAPRLADLKIACLWLLGLSVAIPIVFGAIRALDDIKVNPKP
;
A
#
# COMPACT_ATOMS: atom_id res chain seq x y z
N MET A 1 13.32 -1.48 -7.00
CA MET A 1 12.12 -2.34 -7.09
C MET A 1 12.02 -2.87 -8.51
N THR A 2 11.99 -4.18 -8.67
CA THR A 2 11.81 -4.85 -9.96
C THR A 2 10.33 -4.86 -10.36
N PHE A 3 10.04 -5.23 -11.61
CA PHE A 3 8.66 -5.39 -12.08
C PHE A 3 7.92 -6.51 -11.33
N ILE A 4 8.64 -7.58 -10.96
CA ILE A 4 8.09 -8.70 -10.19
C ILE A 4 7.71 -8.25 -8.79
N ASP A 5 8.59 -7.49 -8.11
CA ASP A 5 8.31 -6.93 -6.78
C ASP A 5 7.06 -6.04 -6.82
N LEU A 6 6.90 -5.25 -7.88
CA LEU A 6 5.73 -4.37 -8.06
C LEU A 6 4.44 -5.17 -8.23
N PHE A 7 4.48 -6.24 -9.04
CA PHE A 7 3.34 -7.12 -9.22
C PHE A 7 2.98 -7.84 -7.91
N GLU A 8 3.98 -8.33 -7.18
CA GLU A 8 3.78 -8.96 -5.88
C GLU A 8 3.20 -7.99 -4.86
N PHE A 9 3.68 -6.74 -4.81
CA PHE A 9 3.12 -5.68 -3.97
C PHE A 9 1.65 -5.42 -4.30
N VAL A 10 1.30 -5.28 -5.59
CA VAL A 10 -0.07 -5.09 -6.05
C VAL A 10 -0.96 -6.28 -5.68
N PHE A 11 -0.45 -7.49 -5.84
CA PHE A 11 -1.18 -8.69 -5.48
C PHE A 11 -1.40 -8.82 -3.97
N ARG A 12 -0.36 -8.64 -3.15
CA ARG A 12 -0.43 -8.67 -1.69
C ARG A 12 -1.38 -7.60 -1.16
N PHE A 13 -1.35 -6.41 -1.74
CA PHE A 13 -2.30 -5.35 -1.43
C PHE A 13 -3.73 -5.75 -1.77
N ALA A 14 -3.99 -6.27 -2.98
CA ALA A 14 -5.33 -6.70 -3.37
C ALA A 14 -5.89 -7.82 -2.48
N MET A 15 -5.02 -8.71 -1.99
CA MET A 15 -5.41 -9.79 -1.08
C MET A 15 -5.59 -9.30 0.37
N GLY A 16 -4.71 -8.43 0.85
CA GLY A 16 -4.72 -7.90 2.22
C GLY A 16 -5.79 -6.82 2.45
N ALA A 17 -6.03 -5.97 1.46
CA ALA A 17 -7.06 -4.93 1.47
C ALA A 17 -8.33 -5.36 0.70
N SER A 18 -8.54 -6.68 0.56
CA SER A 18 -9.57 -7.33 -0.25
C SER A 18 -10.88 -6.55 -0.31
N SER A 19 -11.32 -6.25 -1.54
CA SER A 19 -12.71 -5.91 -1.77
C SER A 19 -13.31 -6.86 -2.80
N MET A 20 -14.47 -7.40 -2.48
CA MET A 20 -15.37 -8.13 -3.37
C MET A 20 -15.56 -7.44 -4.75
N ALA A 21 -15.60 -6.11 -4.80
CA ALA A 21 -15.79 -5.38 -6.05
C ALA A 21 -14.66 -5.55 -7.09
N THR A 22 -13.39 -5.78 -6.71
CA THR A 22 -12.32 -6.08 -7.70
C THR A 22 -12.60 -7.40 -8.40
N TRP A 23 -12.98 -8.43 -7.63
CA TRP A 23 -13.30 -9.76 -8.13
C TRP A 23 -14.57 -9.80 -8.99
N ILE A 24 -15.56 -8.97 -8.66
CA ILE A 24 -16.75 -8.78 -9.50
C ILE A 24 -16.35 -8.28 -10.90
N TRP A 25 -15.46 -7.28 -10.98
CA TRP A 25 -14.99 -6.78 -12.28
C TRP A 25 -14.21 -7.82 -13.08
N VAL A 26 -13.35 -8.60 -12.42
CA VAL A 26 -12.65 -9.73 -13.04
C VAL A 26 -13.64 -10.73 -13.65
N ALA A 27 -14.68 -11.10 -12.89
CA ALA A 27 -15.72 -12.02 -13.37
C ALA A 27 -16.50 -11.44 -14.57
N ILE A 28 -16.90 -10.16 -14.50
CA ILE A 28 -17.57 -9.46 -15.60
C ILE A 28 -16.69 -9.46 -16.85
N THR A 29 -15.40 -9.18 -16.72
CA THR A 29 -14.46 -9.16 -17.87
C THR A 29 -14.33 -10.54 -18.51
N LEU A 30 -14.22 -11.61 -17.71
CA LEU A 30 -14.19 -12.98 -18.23
C LEU A 30 -15.47 -13.34 -19.00
N ILE A 31 -16.63 -13.03 -18.43
CA ILE A 31 -17.93 -13.29 -19.05
C ILE A 31 -18.05 -12.50 -20.36
N PHE A 32 -17.70 -11.21 -20.36
CA PHE A 32 -17.74 -10.36 -21.54
C PHE A 32 -16.91 -10.96 -22.68
N PHE A 33 -15.67 -11.36 -22.42
CA PHE A 33 -14.80 -11.91 -23.45
C PHE A 33 -15.31 -13.24 -24.03
N ILE A 34 -15.75 -14.16 -23.16
CA ILE A 34 -16.20 -15.48 -23.58
C ILE A 34 -17.51 -15.38 -24.39
N PHE A 35 -18.48 -14.58 -23.93
CA PHE A 35 -19.80 -14.50 -24.55
C PHE A 35 -19.89 -13.48 -25.68
N LEU A 36 -19.44 -12.23 -25.47
CA LEU A 36 -19.58 -11.18 -26.49
C LEU A 36 -18.59 -11.36 -27.63
N ILE A 37 -17.30 -11.55 -27.31
CA ILE A 37 -16.26 -11.65 -28.35
C ILE A 37 -16.20 -13.07 -28.92
N GLY A 38 -16.28 -14.09 -28.07
CA GLY A 38 -16.21 -15.48 -28.53
C GLY A 38 -17.45 -15.95 -29.31
N SER A 39 -18.65 -15.65 -28.81
CA SER A 39 -19.90 -16.21 -29.35
C SER A 39 -20.71 -15.22 -30.18
N LEU A 40 -21.02 -14.03 -29.65
CA LEU A 40 -21.94 -13.11 -30.32
C LEU A 40 -21.30 -12.45 -31.56
N TRP A 41 -20.03 -12.06 -31.45
CA TRP A 41 -19.29 -11.47 -32.56
C TRP A 41 -19.20 -12.41 -33.76
N GLY A 42 -18.77 -13.66 -33.56
CA GLY A 42 -18.71 -14.63 -34.66
C GLY A 42 -20.08 -14.95 -35.27
N LYS A 43 -21.16 -14.96 -34.46
CA LYS A 43 -22.54 -15.12 -34.96
C LYS A 43 -23.03 -13.96 -35.83
N ALA A 44 -22.55 -12.73 -35.58
CA ALA A 44 -22.85 -11.58 -36.43
C ALA A 44 -22.43 -11.87 -37.88
N TRP A 45 -21.27 -12.49 -38.06
CA TRP A 45 -20.73 -12.86 -39.37
C TRP A 45 -21.33 -14.17 -39.91
N ASN A 46 -21.37 -15.27 -39.13
CA ASN A 46 -21.85 -16.59 -39.58
C ASN A 46 -22.93 -17.19 -38.64
N LYS A 47 -24.09 -17.60 -39.18
CA LYS A 47 -25.24 -18.12 -38.39
C LYS A 47 -24.90 -19.47 -37.73
N ASP A 48 -24.03 -20.25 -38.37
CA ASP A 48 -23.57 -21.57 -37.91
C ASP A 48 -22.32 -21.50 -37.01
N TRP A 49 -21.89 -20.28 -36.66
CA TRP A 49 -20.74 -20.05 -35.80
C TRP A 49 -20.95 -20.67 -34.41
N SER A 50 -19.98 -21.50 -34.01
CA SER A 50 -19.89 -22.03 -32.65
C SER A 50 -18.44 -22.05 -32.18
N LEU A 51 -18.21 -21.55 -30.96
CA LEU A 51 -16.92 -21.64 -30.27
C LEU A 51 -16.41 -23.09 -30.18
N THR A 52 -17.30 -24.06 -30.01
CA THR A 52 -16.94 -25.48 -29.86
C THR A 52 -16.49 -26.14 -31.16
N ARG A 53 -16.86 -25.59 -32.33
CA ARG A 53 -16.42 -26.08 -33.65
C ARG A 53 -15.02 -25.59 -34.02
N HIS A 54 -14.48 -24.62 -33.29
CA HIS A 54 -13.18 -23.99 -33.56
C HIS A 54 -12.31 -23.98 -32.30
N GLY A 55 -11.88 -25.17 -31.85
CA GLY A 55 -11.12 -25.33 -30.59
C GLY A 55 -9.89 -24.43 -30.45
N GLY A 56 -9.15 -24.18 -31.53
CA GLY A 56 -8.02 -23.23 -31.51
C GLY A 56 -8.42 -21.78 -31.27
N PHE A 57 -9.57 -21.35 -31.79
CA PHE A 57 -10.12 -20.01 -31.55
C PHE A 57 -10.65 -19.87 -30.11
N LEU A 58 -11.29 -20.92 -29.57
CA LEU A 58 -11.70 -20.95 -28.17
C LEU A 58 -10.52 -20.81 -27.21
N ALA A 59 -9.41 -21.54 -27.46
CA ALA A 59 -8.20 -21.43 -26.64
C ALA A 59 -7.62 -20.00 -26.67
N MET A 60 -7.60 -19.36 -27.84
CA MET A 60 -7.17 -17.97 -28.00
C MET A 60 -8.08 -17.00 -27.24
N ILE A 61 -9.41 -17.16 -27.34
CA ILE A 61 -10.38 -16.33 -26.61
C ILE A 61 -10.18 -16.47 -25.10
N LEU A 62 -10.00 -17.70 -24.60
CA LEU A 62 -9.75 -17.94 -23.18
C LEU A 62 -8.45 -17.27 -22.72
N PHE A 63 -7.36 -17.43 -23.48
CA PHE A 63 -6.08 -16.78 -23.17
C PHE A 63 -6.25 -15.26 -23.02
N PHE A 64 -6.86 -14.59 -24.01
CA PHE A 64 -7.08 -13.14 -23.96
C PHE A 64 -8.12 -12.72 -22.92
N ALA A 65 -9.11 -13.55 -22.61
CA ALA A 65 -10.04 -13.30 -21.51
C ALA A 65 -9.30 -13.26 -20.17
N PHE A 66 -8.40 -14.22 -19.92
CA PHE A 66 -7.57 -14.23 -18.71
C PHE A 66 -6.60 -13.05 -18.68
N SER A 67 -5.95 -12.71 -19.79
CA SER A 67 -5.08 -11.53 -19.88
C SER A 67 -5.84 -10.22 -19.60
N ALA A 68 -7.04 -10.04 -20.17
CA ALA A 68 -7.89 -8.88 -19.92
C ALA A 68 -8.36 -8.82 -18.46
N ALA A 69 -8.76 -9.96 -17.90
CA ALA A 69 -9.18 -10.06 -16.50
C ALA A 69 -8.03 -9.69 -15.54
N LEU A 70 -6.81 -10.15 -15.83
CA LEU A 70 -5.60 -9.77 -15.10
C LEU A 70 -5.31 -8.26 -15.21
N ALA A 71 -5.45 -7.68 -16.41
CA ALA A 71 -5.28 -6.24 -16.61
C ALA A 71 -6.30 -5.44 -15.79
N VAL A 72 -7.58 -5.82 -15.83
CA VAL A 72 -8.65 -5.16 -15.06
C VAL A 72 -8.44 -5.30 -13.55
N PHE A 73 -8.01 -6.46 -13.08
CA PHE A 73 -7.64 -6.69 -11.68
C PHE A 73 -6.58 -5.68 -11.22
N ASN A 74 -5.49 -5.55 -11.97
CA ASN A 74 -4.40 -4.64 -11.64
C ASN A 74 -4.84 -3.18 -11.72
N LEU A 75 -5.55 -2.77 -12.77
CA LEU A 75 -6.05 -1.39 -12.91
C LEU A 75 -6.97 -0.98 -11.76
N ARG A 76 -7.89 -1.86 -11.35
CA ARG A 76 -8.79 -1.62 -10.21
C ARG A 76 -8.03 -1.57 -8.89
N THR A 77 -7.01 -2.39 -8.73
CA THR A 77 -6.18 -2.41 -7.53
C THR A 77 -5.36 -1.13 -7.41
N ILE A 78 -4.68 -0.72 -8.48
CA ILE A 78 -3.89 0.53 -8.53
C ILE A 78 -4.75 1.74 -8.18
N ALA A 79 -5.94 1.87 -8.78
CA ALA A 79 -6.83 3.00 -8.51
C ALA A 79 -7.22 3.13 -7.02
N ARG A 80 -7.28 2.01 -6.31
CA ARG A 80 -7.61 2.01 -4.88
C ARG A 80 -6.42 2.20 -3.97
N MET A 81 -5.24 1.80 -4.41
CA MET A 81 -4.02 2.08 -3.67
C MET A 81 -3.86 3.59 -3.46
N GLU A 82 -4.16 4.40 -4.48
CA GLU A 82 -4.08 5.87 -4.39
C GLU A 82 -4.97 6.42 -3.27
N ASP A 83 -6.24 5.99 -3.19
CA ASP A 83 -7.16 6.43 -2.13
C ASP A 83 -6.76 5.88 -0.77
N TRP A 84 -6.32 4.62 -0.73
CA TRP A 84 -5.89 3.98 0.51
C TRP A 84 -4.60 4.59 1.07
N PHE A 85 -3.63 4.99 0.24
CA PHE A 85 -2.42 5.70 0.70
C PHE A 85 -2.78 7.03 1.37
N LYS A 86 -3.77 7.76 0.83
CA LYS A 86 -4.28 8.99 1.46
C LYS A 86 -4.91 8.70 2.84
N GLU A 87 -5.65 7.60 2.96
CA GLU A 87 -6.21 7.16 4.25
C GLU A 87 -5.11 6.71 5.24
N GLN A 88 -4.05 6.07 4.77
CA GLN A 88 -2.93 5.66 5.63
C GLN A 88 -2.19 6.86 6.22
N ARG A 89 -2.13 8.00 5.52
CA ARG A 89 -1.52 9.24 6.07
C ARG A 89 -2.20 9.73 7.33
N THR A 90 -3.48 9.43 7.54
CA THR A 90 -4.20 9.85 8.76
C THR A 90 -4.24 8.72 9.79
N THR A 91 -4.41 7.48 9.35
CA THR A 91 -4.67 6.34 10.23
C THR A 91 -3.41 5.65 10.75
N LEU A 92 -2.36 5.51 9.93
CA LEU A 92 -1.15 4.78 10.30
C LEU A 92 -0.32 5.49 11.39
N PRO A 93 -0.10 6.82 11.33
CA PRO A 93 0.56 7.55 12.41
C PRO A 93 -0.10 7.31 13.77
N GLN A 94 -1.43 7.43 13.82
CA GLN A 94 -2.21 7.23 15.04
C GLN A 94 -2.12 5.78 15.51
N ALA A 95 -2.28 4.81 14.61
CA ALA A 95 -2.18 3.40 14.96
C ALA A 95 -0.79 2.99 15.51
N ILE A 96 0.28 3.65 15.05
CA ILE A 96 1.64 3.45 15.57
C ILE A 96 1.82 4.17 16.90
N ALA A 97 1.45 5.45 16.98
CA ALA A 97 1.58 6.25 18.20
C ALA A 97 0.74 5.67 19.36
N ASP A 98 -0.44 5.13 19.07
CA ASP A 98 -1.34 4.56 20.09
C ASP A 98 -1.01 3.13 20.50
N SER A 99 -0.05 2.50 19.84
CA SER A 99 0.43 1.17 20.20
C SER A 99 0.99 1.16 21.62
N GLY A 100 0.38 0.36 22.50
CA GLY A 100 0.87 0.16 23.87
C GLY A 100 2.31 -0.35 23.92
N ARG A 101 2.74 -1.11 22.90
CA ARG A 101 4.13 -1.54 22.75
C ARG A 101 5.07 -0.35 22.53
N LEU A 102 4.73 0.55 21.62
CA LEU A 102 5.57 1.73 21.34
C LEU A 102 5.62 2.64 22.56
N LYS A 103 4.45 2.94 23.15
CA LYS A 103 4.32 3.73 24.38
C LYS A 103 5.25 3.23 25.49
N ARG A 104 5.24 1.92 25.74
CA ARG A 104 6.12 1.29 26.75
C ARG A 104 7.60 1.34 26.35
N SER A 105 7.94 0.97 25.11
CA SER A 105 9.34 0.99 24.64
C SER A 105 9.97 2.38 24.77
N VAL A 106 9.23 3.42 24.39
CA VAL A 106 9.72 4.79 24.42
C VAL A 106 10.04 5.23 25.84
N ILE A 107 9.18 4.94 26.80
CA ILE A 107 9.41 5.27 28.22
C ILE A 107 10.61 4.51 28.78
N VAL A 108 10.70 3.19 28.54
CA VAL A 108 11.82 2.36 29.00
C VAL A 108 13.14 2.87 28.45
N GLU A 109 13.21 3.09 27.14
CA GLU A 109 14.45 3.47 26.48
C GLU A 109 14.86 4.92 26.80
N THR A 110 13.89 5.84 26.91
CA THR A 110 14.17 7.22 27.35
C THR A 110 14.68 7.21 28.79
N TRP A 111 14.05 6.45 29.69
CA TRP A 111 14.50 6.30 31.07
C TRP A 111 15.96 5.83 31.15
N ASN A 112 16.31 4.81 30.35
CA ASN A 112 17.67 4.27 30.29
C ASN A 112 18.70 5.29 29.77
N ARG A 113 18.33 6.11 28.78
CA ARG A 113 19.23 7.10 28.16
C ARG A 113 19.44 8.35 29.01
N LEU A 114 18.48 8.71 29.87
CA LEU A 114 18.55 9.91 30.72
C LEU A 114 19.18 9.66 32.10
N GLU A 115 19.60 8.43 32.42
CA GLU A 115 20.09 8.12 33.77
C GLU A 115 21.49 8.73 34.03
N PRO A 116 21.64 9.57 35.09
CA PRO A 116 22.18 9.04 36.35
C PRO A 116 21.38 9.46 37.61
N LYS A 117 20.49 8.57 38.07
CA LYS A 117 20.06 8.23 39.45
C LYS A 117 19.61 9.28 40.48
N LYS A 118 19.60 10.59 40.22
CA LYS A 118 19.05 11.57 41.20
C LYS A 118 17.71 12.19 40.81
N ASP A 119 17.51 12.51 39.53
CA ASP A 119 16.36 13.32 39.13
C ASP A 119 15.07 12.52 38.89
N GLN A 120 15.19 11.19 38.81
CA GLN A 120 14.06 10.25 38.63
C GLN A 120 13.62 9.54 39.92
N GLN A 121 14.21 9.87 41.09
CA GLN A 121 14.04 9.10 42.34
C GLN A 121 12.61 9.02 42.88
N GLU A 122 11.77 9.99 42.51
CA GLU A 122 10.35 10.05 42.93
C GLU A 122 9.41 9.34 41.95
N LEU A 123 9.91 8.92 40.79
CA LEU A 123 9.13 8.22 39.79
C LEU A 123 9.31 6.70 39.93
N THR A 124 8.24 5.97 39.67
CA THR A 124 8.32 4.51 39.60
C THR A 124 9.09 4.12 38.33
N SER A 125 10.09 3.24 38.46
CA SER A 125 10.86 2.76 37.31
C SER A 125 9.97 1.97 36.33
N PRO A 126 10.25 2.00 35.01
CA PRO A 126 9.55 1.17 34.03
C PRO A 126 9.58 -0.35 34.32
N ASP A 127 10.64 -0.83 35.00
CA ASP A 127 10.74 -2.24 35.45
C ASP A 127 9.70 -2.58 36.54
N GLN A 128 9.23 -1.57 37.26
CA GLN A 128 8.18 -1.65 38.27
C GLN A 128 6.82 -1.20 37.70
N SER A 129 6.66 -1.21 36.37
CA SER A 129 5.46 -0.74 35.65
C SER A 129 5.19 0.76 35.77
N GLY A 130 6.23 1.56 36.02
CA GLY A 130 6.16 3.01 35.88
C GLY A 130 5.96 3.43 34.43
N ASP A 131 5.20 4.51 34.22
CA ASP A 131 4.83 5.03 32.89
C ASP A 131 5.26 6.47 32.68
N GLN A 132 6.19 6.97 33.50
CA GLN A 132 6.55 8.39 33.52
C GLN A 132 8.06 8.57 33.46
N VAL A 133 8.48 9.64 32.79
CA VAL A 133 9.86 10.11 32.75
C VAL A 133 9.86 11.60 33.07
N ARG A 134 10.79 12.05 33.93
CA ARG A 134 11.03 13.48 34.14
C ARG A 134 12.04 13.99 33.12
N LEU A 135 11.67 15.02 32.38
CA LEU A 135 12.55 15.77 31.49
C LEU A 135 12.99 17.01 32.25
N ASN A 136 14.29 17.20 32.45
CA ASN A 136 14.85 18.34 33.19
C ASN A 136 15.28 19.47 32.27
N THR A 137 15.58 19.18 31.01
CA THR A 137 15.98 20.18 30.02
C THR A 137 15.34 19.93 28.65
N SER A 138 15.52 20.90 27.75
CA SER A 138 15.16 20.77 26.32
C SER A 138 15.87 19.60 25.65
N GLU A 139 17.11 19.31 26.05
CA GLU A 139 17.89 18.20 25.49
C GLU A 139 17.28 16.85 25.87
N ASP A 140 16.71 16.71 27.07
CA ASP A 140 15.99 15.49 27.47
C ASP A 140 14.75 15.26 26.59
N ALA A 141 14.06 16.33 26.19
CA ALA A 141 12.93 16.24 25.26
C ALA A 141 13.38 15.80 23.85
N VAL A 142 14.56 16.23 23.39
CA VAL A 142 15.17 15.74 22.15
C VAL A 142 15.47 14.24 22.25
N VAL A 143 15.99 13.76 23.39
CA VAL A 143 16.23 12.32 23.63
C VAL A 143 14.93 11.54 23.51
N LEU A 144 13.86 11.98 24.17
CA LEU A 144 12.56 11.31 24.12
C LEU A 144 11.98 11.27 22.69
N ALA A 145 12.03 12.40 21.97
CA ALA A 145 11.55 12.47 20.59
C ALA A 145 12.37 11.57 19.64
N SER A 146 13.69 11.51 19.83
CA SER A 146 14.58 10.63 19.07
C SER A 146 14.26 9.15 19.30
N VAL A 147 14.09 8.74 20.57
CA VAL A 147 13.67 7.38 20.92
C VAL A 147 12.32 7.04 20.29
N ALA A 148 11.34 7.96 20.35
CA ALA A 148 10.04 7.75 19.72
C ALA A 148 10.13 7.55 18.20
N ALA A 149 10.99 8.32 17.52
CA ALA A 149 11.23 8.17 16.08
C ALA A 149 11.89 6.83 15.74
N GLU A 150 12.81 6.34 16.58
CA GLU A 150 13.47 5.05 16.44
C GLU A 150 12.49 3.88 16.60
N GLU A 151 11.65 3.92 17.63
CA GLU A 151 10.62 2.90 17.86
C GLU A 151 9.54 2.90 16.77
N ALA A 152 9.10 4.08 16.32
CA ALA A 152 8.17 4.22 15.21
C ALA A 152 8.74 3.60 13.92
N ARG A 153 10.03 3.85 13.63
CA ARG A 153 10.75 3.21 12.52
C ARG A 153 10.74 1.68 12.63
N GLY A 154 10.97 1.15 13.83
CA GLY A 154 10.92 -0.29 14.10
C GLY A 154 9.55 -0.91 13.79
N ALA A 155 8.47 -0.20 14.13
CA ALA A 155 7.10 -0.66 13.91
C ALA A 155 6.70 -0.72 12.43
N LEU A 156 7.17 0.25 11.62
CA LEU A 156 6.75 0.43 10.22
C LEU A 156 6.90 -0.83 9.36
N ARG A 157 7.98 -1.61 9.54
CA ARG A 157 8.25 -2.83 8.75
C ARG A 157 7.13 -3.87 8.81
N THR A 158 6.36 -3.88 9.89
CA THR A 158 5.30 -4.87 10.13
C THR A 158 3.90 -4.34 9.84
N LYS A 159 3.79 -3.07 9.42
CA LYS A 159 2.52 -2.41 9.14
C LYS A 159 2.35 -2.19 7.63
N PRO A 160 1.12 -2.31 7.09
CA PRO A 160 0.84 -1.81 5.75
C PRO A 160 1.21 -0.32 5.60
N PRO A 161 1.69 0.13 4.43
CA PRO A 161 1.97 -0.65 3.20
C PRO A 161 3.29 -1.41 3.19
N PHE A 162 4.19 -1.13 4.13
CA PHE A 162 5.55 -1.67 4.13
C PHE A 162 5.58 -3.19 4.30
N ALA A 163 4.66 -3.74 5.09
CA ALA A 163 4.45 -5.19 5.21
C ALA A 163 4.07 -5.87 3.87
N PHE A 164 3.51 -5.11 2.92
CA PHE A 164 3.18 -5.61 1.58
C PHE A 164 4.35 -5.49 0.59
N GLY A 165 5.46 -4.88 0.98
CA GLY A 165 6.65 -4.70 0.14
C GLY A 165 6.83 -3.29 -0.40
N ALA A 166 6.11 -2.29 0.12
CA ALA A 166 6.41 -0.90 -0.21
C ALA A 166 7.84 -0.52 0.25
N PRO A 167 8.58 0.30 -0.52
CA PRO A 167 9.87 0.82 -0.10
C PRO A 167 9.74 1.53 1.25
N LEU A 168 10.61 1.18 2.20
CA LEU A 168 10.68 1.83 3.51
C LEU A 168 11.98 2.62 3.59
N ASP A 169 11.85 3.93 3.57
CA ASP A 169 12.92 4.85 3.88
C ASP A 169 12.48 5.76 5.04
N THR A 170 13.40 6.11 5.91
CA THR A 170 13.11 6.80 7.17
C THR A 170 14.24 7.76 7.49
N LYS A 171 13.91 8.95 8.00
CA LYS A 171 14.91 9.91 8.48
C LYS A 171 15.64 9.38 9.71
N SER A 172 16.80 9.99 9.97
CA SER A 172 17.53 9.73 11.20
C SER A 172 16.68 10.16 12.41
N PRO A 173 16.74 9.44 13.55
CA PRO A 173 16.01 9.82 14.75
C PRO A 173 16.34 11.24 15.25
N GLY A 174 17.58 11.70 15.07
CA GLY A 174 18.00 13.05 15.45
C GLY A 174 17.35 14.16 14.61
N ASP A 175 17.19 13.94 13.31
CA ASP A 175 16.50 14.90 12.44
C ASP A 175 15.02 15.02 12.80
N ILE A 176 14.36 13.89 13.06
CA ILE A 176 12.95 13.86 13.50
C ILE A 176 12.80 14.52 14.87
N ALA A 177 13.74 14.29 15.79
CA ALA A 177 13.72 14.91 17.11
C ALA A 177 13.79 16.43 17.02
N SER A 178 14.68 16.95 16.17
CA SER A 178 14.81 18.39 15.90
C SER A 178 13.50 18.95 15.31
N GLU A 179 12.96 18.29 14.28
CA GLU A 179 11.69 18.69 13.64
C GLU A 179 10.50 18.64 14.61
N THR A 180 10.49 17.68 15.54
CA THR A 180 9.47 17.54 16.59
C THR A 180 9.54 18.69 17.58
N VAL A 181 10.75 19.04 18.05
CA VAL A 181 10.96 20.15 18.98
C VAL A 181 10.55 21.47 18.34
N ASP A 182 10.94 21.70 17.08
CA ASP A 182 10.55 22.89 16.31
C ASP A 182 9.03 22.98 16.13
N SER A 183 8.37 21.85 15.86
CA SER A 183 6.92 21.77 15.68
C SER A 183 6.16 22.08 16.97
N LEU A 184 6.65 21.61 18.11
CA LEU A 184 6.00 21.78 19.41
C LEU A 184 6.38 23.09 20.11
N LYS A 185 7.38 23.82 19.60
CA LYS A 185 7.84 25.13 20.12
C LYS A 185 8.09 25.10 21.63
N LEU A 186 9.03 24.23 22.05
CA LEU A 186 9.40 24.08 23.45
C LEU A 186 9.79 25.42 24.09
N ASP A 187 9.07 25.82 25.14
CA ASP A 187 9.48 26.88 26.05
C ASP A 187 10.50 26.30 27.04
N PRO A 188 11.77 26.76 27.06
CA PRO A 188 12.77 26.27 27.99
C PRO A 188 12.40 26.48 29.47
N SER A 189 11.50 27.42 29.78
CA SER A 189 11.03 27.65 31.14
C SER A 189 10.01 26.61 31.63
N ALA A 190 9.51 25.74 30.74
CA ALA A 190 8.55 24.69 31.09
C ALA A 190 9.18 23.45 31.75
N PHE A 191 10.50 23.45 31.97
CA PHE A 191 11.23 22.35 32.60
C PHE A 191 11.56 22.65 34.09
N PRO A 192 11.59 21.63 34.97
CA PRO A 192 11.39 20.21 34.70
C PRO A 192 9.92 19.85 34.47
N ARG A 193 9.65 18.93 33.53
CA ARG A 193 8.31 18.41 33.21
C ARG A 193 8.29 16.90 33.28
N THR A 194 7.32 16.34 33.99
CA THR A 194 7.08 14.89 33.99
C THR A 194 6.11 14.55 32.87
N VAL A 195 6.47 13.57 32.05
CA VAL A 195 5.68 13.14 30.88
C VAL A 195 5.32 11.67 31.02
N SER A 196 4.10 11.32 30.65
CA SER A 196 3.66 9.91 30.58
C SER A 196 3.95 9.30 29.22
N SER A 197 3.72 7.99 29.03
CA SER A 197 3.80 7.39 27.70
C SER A 197 2.83 7.99 26.68
N GLN A 198 1.74 8.59 27.15
CA GLN A 198 0.80 9.34 26.35
C GLN A 198 1.20 10.81 26.38
N ASN A 199 2.14 11.18 25.51
CA ASN A 199 2.61 12.56 25.40
C ASN A 199 2.65 13.03 23.94
N GLU A 200 2.61 14.36 23.80
CA GLU A 200 2.58 15.06 22.51
C GLU A 200 3.87 14.88 21.70
N TRP A 201 5.03 14.72 22.35
CA TRP A 201 6.31 14.50 21.68
C TRP A 201 6.39 13.13 21.01
N THR A 202 6.02 12.06 21.72
CA THR A 202 6.00 10.70 21.17
C THR A 202 5.04 10.62 19.98
N THR A 203 3.86 11.21 20.12
CA THR A 203 2.84 11.21 19.04
C THR A 203 3.31 12.02 17.83
N THR A 204 3.90 13.20 18.05
CA THR A 204 4.41 14.06 16.98
C THR A 204 5.61 13.44 16.28
N ALA A 205 6.61 12.93 17.01
CA ALA A 205 7.78 12.27 16.44
C ALA A 205 7.41 11.03 15.62
N ALA A 206 6.50 10.19 16.14
CA ALA A 206 5.97 9.05 15.40
C ALA A 206 5.25 9.51 14.13
N THR A 207 4.44 10.59 14.22
CA THR A 207 3.70 11.11 13.06
C THR A 207 4.62 11.63 11.97
N ILE A 208 5.63 12.43 12.31
CA ILE A 208 6.60 12.95 11.33
C ILE A 208 7.35 11.80 10.66
N GLN A 209 7.83 10.83 11.44
CA GLN A 209 8.58 9.68 10.91
C GLN A 209 7.73 8.80 9.99
N VAL A 210 6.48 8.52 10.37
CA VAL A 210 5.54 7.72 9.59
C VAL A 210 5.16 8.45 8.30
N ASN A 211 4.85 9.73 8.37
CA ASN A 211 4.49 10.53 7.21
C ASN A 211 5.65 10.63 6.23
N HIS A 212 6.87 10.86 6.71
CA HIS A 212 8.06 10.85 5.87
C HIS A 212 8.23 9.50 5.14
N ALA A 213 8.05 8.38 5.85
CA ALA A 213 8.14 7.06 5.23
C ALA A 213 7.06 6.82 4.17
N LEU A 214 5.82 7.29 4.42
CA LEU A 214 4.72 7.20 3.46
C LEU A 214 4.97 8.08 2.23
N ASP A 215 5.43 9.32 2.41
CA ASP A 215 5.75 10.25 1.32
C ASP A 215 6.85 9.69 0.42
N THR A 216 7.91 9.12 1.01
CA THR A 216 9.00 8.51 0.24
C THR A 216 8.53 7.24 -0.48
N ALA A 217 7.71 6.40 0.17
CA ALA A 217 7.14 5.22 -0.46
C ALA A 217 6.24 5.60 -1.66
N GLU A 218 5.37 6.59 -1.48
CA GLU A 218 4.48 7.10 -2.53
C GLU A 218 5.28 7.68 -3.70
N GLY A 219 6.30 8.51 -3.42
CA GLY A 219 7.18 9.08 -4.44
C GLY A 219 7.91 8.03 -5.29
N LEU A 220 8.28 6.88 -4.68
CA LEU A 220 8.93 5.78 -5.40
C LEU A 220 7.94 4.86 -6.13
N LEU A 221 6.74 4.66 -5.58
CA LEU A 221 5.73 3.76 -6.14
C LEU A 221 4.90 4.42 -7.24
N ALA A 222 4.50 5.69 -7.09
CA ALA A 222 3.63 6.39 -8.03
C ALA A 222 4.08 6.29 -9.51
N PRO A 223 5.33 6.58 -9.88
CA PRO A 223 5.76 6.45 -11.29
C PRO A 223 5.70 5.00 -11.77
N ARG A 224 6.02 4.03 -10.91
CA ARG A 224 6.01 2.60 -11.25
C ARG A 224 4.59 2.08 -11.45
N LEU A 225 3.66 2.53 -10.61
CA LEU A 225 2.23 2.22 -10.74
C LEU A 225 1.64 2.86 -11.99
N ALA A 226 2.09 4.06 -12.38
CA ALA A 226 1.70 4.70 -13.64
C ALA A 226 2.18 3.90 -14.86
N ASP A 227 3.44 3.43 -14.87
CA ASP A 227 3.96 2.56 -15.92
C ASP A 227 3.16 1.25 -16.02
N LEU A 228 2.88 0.61 -14.88
CA LEU A 228 2.07 -0.61 -14.82
C LEU A 228 0.65 -0.37 -15.32
N LYS A 229 0.04 0.77 -14.98
CA LYS A 229 -1.28 1.19 -15.47
C LYS A 229 -1.28 1.30 -16.99
N ILE A 230 -0.28 1.94 -17.58
CA ILE A 230 -0.12 2.04 -19.04
C ILE A 230 0.03 0.65 -19.66
N ALA A 231 0.87 -0.22 -19.09
CA ALA A 231 1.06 -1.59 -19.58
C ALA A 231 -0.24 -2.40 -19.51
N CYS A 232 -1.03 -2.28 -18.44
CA CYS A 232 -2.33 -2.93 -18.32
C CYS A 232 -3.36 -2.39 -19.32
N LEU A 233 -3.36 -1.09 -19.62
CA LEU A 233 -4.24 -0.51 -20.65
C LEU A 233 -3.89 -1.05 -22.05
N TRP A 234 -2.59 -1.16 -22.38
CA TRP A 234 -2.15 -1.80 -23.62
C TRP A 234 -2.53 -3.27 -23.67
N LEU A 235 -2.30 -4.03 -22.59
CA LEU A 235 -2.66 -5.43 -22.52
C LEU A 235 -4.17 -5.63 -22.71
N LEU A 236 -4.99 -4.79 -22.08
CA LEU A 236 -6.44 -4.83 -22.23
C LEU A 236 -6.86 -4.50 -23.68
N GLY A 237 -6.28 -3.44 -24.27
CA GLY A 237 -6.55 -3.03 -25.65
C GLY A 237 -6.20 -4.13 -26.66
N LEU A 238 -5.01 -4.73 -26.52
CA LEU A 238 -4.57 -5.85 -27.35
C LEU A 238 -5.44 -7.08 -27.15
N SER A 239 -5.82 -7.35 -25.89
CA SER A 239 -6.71 -8.47 -25.56
C SER A 239 -8.07 -8.31 -26.24
N VAL A 240 -8.59 -7.09 -26.42
CA VAL A 240 -9.83 -6.86 -27.17
C VAL A 240 -9.58 -6.94 -28.68
N ALA A 241 -8.58 -6.22 -29.19
CA ALA A 241 -8.37 -6.04 -30.62
C ALA A 241 -8.04 -7.34 -31.36
N ILE A 242 -7.15 -8.17 -30.79
CA ILE A 242 -6.68 -9.40 -31.47
C ILE A 242 -7.83 -10.41 -31.68
N PRO A 243 -8.58 -10.83 -30.64
CA PRO A 243 -9.77 -11.64 -30.80
C PRO A 243 -10.81 -11.13 -31.80
N ILE A 244 -11.06 -9.82 -31.83
CA ILE A 244 -12.04 -9.23 -32.76
C ILE A 244 -11.58 -9.42 -34.21
N VAL A 245 -10.31 -9.12 -34.51
CA VAL A 245 -9.73 -9.26 -35.86
C VAL A 245 -9.69 -10.72 -36.28
N PHE A 246 -9.15 -11.60 -35.44
CA PHE A 246 -9.08 -13.03 -35.76
C PHE A 246 -10.47 -13.68 -35.86
N GLY A 247 -11.42 -13.25 -35.04
CA GLY A 247 -12.81 -13.70 -35.12
C GLY A 247 -13.46 -13.30 -36.44
N ALA A 248 -13.22 -12.07 -36.90
CA ALA A 248 -13.71 -11.59 -38.20
C ALA A 248 -13.07 -12.36 -39.37
N ILE A 249 -11.74 -12.53 -39.37
CA ILE A 249 -11.02 -13.30 -40.42
C ILE A 249 -11.57 -14.72 -40.51
N ARG A 250 -11.66 -15.41 -39.36
CA ARG A 250 -12.10 -16.80 -39.32
C ARG A 250 -13.56 -16.96 -39.73
N ALA A 251 -14.42 -16.02 -39.32
CA ALA A 251 -15.81 -16.05 -39.75
C ALA A 251 -15.99 -15.76 -41.24
N LEU A 252 -15.15 -14.89 -41.83
CA LEU A 252 -15.12 -14.65 -43.28
C LEU A 252 -14.66 -15.90 -44.06
N ASP A 253 -13.68 -16.64 -43.54
CA ASP A 253 -13.25 -17.90 -44.15
C ASP A 253 -14.35 -18.96 -44.09
N ASP A 254 -15.09 -19.05 -42.98
CA ASP A 254 -16.22 -19.99 -42.88
C ASP A 254 -17.39 -19.61 -43.80
N ILE A 255 -17.65 -18.31 -44.04
CA ILE A 255 -18.70 -17.85 -44.99
C ILE A 255 -18.39 -18.30 -46.43
N LYS A 256 -17.11 -18.38 -46.82
CA LYS A 256 -16.74 -18.91 -48.14
C LYS A 256 -17.10 -20.40 -48.29
N VAL A 257 -17.17 -21.12 -47.17
CA VAL A 257 -17.48 -22.55 -47.13
C VAL A 257 -18.98 -22.81 -46.95
N ASN A 258 -19.70 -21.95 -46.19
CA ASN A 258 -21.15 -22.01 -45.99
C ASN A 258 -21.75 -20.58 -45.86
N PRO A 259 -22.17 -19.93 -46.97
CA PRO A 259 -22.74 -18.59 -46.91
C PRO A 259 -24.13 -18.59 -46.25
N LYS A 260 -24.45 -17.53 -45.47
CA LYS A 260 -25.82 -17.27 -45.02
C LYS A 260 -26.71 -17.08 -46.27
N PRO A 261 -27.89 -17.72 -46.36
CA PRO A 261 -28.90 -17.33 -47.35
C PRO A 261 -29.44 -15.93 -47.04
#